data_AF-A0AA95EWM0-F1
#
_entry.id   AF-A0AA95EWM0-F1
#
_cell.length_a   1.000
_cell.length_b   1.000
_cell.length_c   1.000
_cell.angle_alpha   90.00
_cell.angle_beta   90.00
_cell.angle_gamma   90.00
#
_symmetry.space_group_name_H-M   'P 1'
#
loop_
_entity.id
_entity.type
_entity.pdbx_description
1 polymer ?
#
loop_
_entity_poly.entity_id
_entity_poly.type
_entity_poly.pdbx_seq_one_letter_code
_entity_poly.pdbx_strand_id
1 'polypeptide(L)' 'MGEQRQFEPGQRAPNDGEYIEMGEDSFHMGINDPQHVTLQKGEKFPKTTNHNRKWIKHKAP' A
#
# COMPACT_ATOMS: atom_id res chain seq x y z
N MET A 1 -3.72 6.17 -19.66
CA MET A 1 -4.20 6.54 -18.31
C MET A 1 -3.86 5.37 -17.40
N GLY A 2 -2.73 5.45 -16.70
CA GLY A 2 -2.25 4.36 -15.84
C GLY A 2 -3.08 4.32 -14.56
N GLU A 3 -3.64 3.16 -14.24
CA GLU A 3 -4.34 2.97 -12.97
C GLU A 3 -3.37 3.25 -11.82
N GLN A 4 -3.69 4.23 -10.97
CA GLN A 4 -2.88 4.51 -9.79
C GLN A 4 -3.04 3.34 -8.81
N ARG A 5 -2.01 2.48 -8.75
CA ARG A 5 -1.96 1.32 -7.86
C ARG A 5 -1.07 1.54 -6.64
N GLN A 6 -0.37 2.67 -6.57
CA GLN A 6 0.51 3.07 -5.47
C GLN A 6 -0.14 4.22 -4.68
N PHE A 7 -0.15 4.09 -3.36
CA PHE A 7 -0.76 5.02 -2.43
C PHE A 7 0.22 5.40 -1.33
N GLU A 8 0.15 6.64 -0.87
CA GLU A 8 1.01 7.13 0.21
C GLU A 8 0.33 6.99 1.57
N PRO A 9 1.09 6.83 2.66
CA PRO A 9 0.52 6.88 4.02
C PRO A 9 -0.27 8.17 4.23
N GLY A 10 -1.50 8.05 4.71
CA GLY A 10 -2.43 9.17 4.89
C GLY A 10 -3.35 9.46 3.69
N GLN A 11 -3.11 8.88 2.50
CA GLN A 11 -4.09 8.92 1.41
C GLN A 11 -5.35 8.12 1.78
N ARG A 12 -6.44 8.32 1.03
CA ARG A 12 -7.68 7.57 1.22
C ARG A 12 -7.74 6.39 0.26
N ALA A 13 -8.10 5.23 0.76
CA ALA A 13 -8.33 4.04 -0.05
C ALA A 13 -9.48 4.30 -1.04
N PRO A 14 -9.27 4.12 -2.35
CA PRO A 14 -10.31 4.39 -3.35
C PRO A 14 -11.43 3.35 -3.31
N ASN A 15 -11.10 2.13 -2.88
CA ASN A 15 -12.00 0.98 -2.81
C ASN A 15 -11.66 0.17 -1.56
N ASP A 16 -12.61 -0.64 -1.11
CA ASP A 16 -12.35 -1.70 -0.16
C ASP A 16 -11.43 -2.78 -0.75
N GLY A 17 -10.53 -3.29 0.08
CA GLY A 17 -9.62 -4.34 -0.32
C GLY A 17 -8.38 -4.44 0.57
N GLU A 18 -7.54 -5.41 0.24
CA GLU A 18 -6.27 -5.62 0.93
C GLU A 18 -5.16 -4.84 0.22
N TYR A 19 -4.43 -4.08 1.02
CA TYR A 19 -3.29 -3.30 0.60
C TYR A 19 -2.03 -3.82 1.29
N ILE A 20 -0.93 -3.86 0.56
CA ILE A 20 0.36 -4.31 1.07
C ILE A 20 1.39 -3.21 0.91
N GLU A 21 2.31 -3.13 1.86
CA GLU A 21 3.40 -2.18 1.85
C GLU A 21 4.47 -2.60 0.80
N MET A 22 4.82 -1.70 -0.12
CA MET A 22 5.83 -1.86 -1.15
C MET A 22 6.95 -0.83 -0.93
N GLY A 23 8.20 -1.31 -0.85
CA GLY A 23 9.40 -0.49 -0.76
C GLY A 23 9.95 -0.14 -2.14
N GLU A 24 10.66 0.98 -2.23
CA GLU A 24 11.20 1.54 -3.47
C GLU A 24 12.33 0.68 -4.10
N ASP A 25 12.94 -0.24 -3.32
CA ASP A 25 14.11 -1.04 -3.75
C ASP A 25 13.80 -2.55 -3.95
N SER A 26 12.53 -2.93 -3.84
CA SER A 26 12.13 -4.33 -3.60
C SER A 26 11.88 -5.15 -4.88
N PHE A 27 12.68 -4.95 -5.92
CA PHE A 27 12.81 -5.96 -6.99
C PHE A 27 13.97 -6.94 -6.74
N HIS A 28 14.94 -6.60 -5.87
CA HIS A 28 16.08 -7.49 -5.56
C HIS A 28 16.45 -7.61 -4.08
N MET A 29 16.06 -6.69 -3.20
CA MET A 29 16.29 -6.80 -1.75
C MET A 29 14.94 -6.77 -1.03
N GLY A 30 14.46 -7.95 -0.66
CA GLY A 30 13.12 -8.17 -0.13
C GLY A 30 12.80 -7.30 1.09
N ILE A 31 11.56 -6.80 1.16
CA ILE A 31 10.99 -6.34 2.42
C ILE A 31 10.92 -7.57 3.33
N ASN A 32 11.64 -7.54 4.45
CA ASN A 32 11.75 -8.71 5.33
C ASN A 32 10.41 -9.08 6.01
N ASP A 33 9.44 -8.18 5.99
CA ASP A 33 8.06 -8.38 6.44
C ASP A 33 7.19 -7.23 5.90
N PRO A 34 6.52 -7.38 4.75
CA PRO A 34 5.63 -6.34 4.25
C PRO A 34 4.38 -6.27 5.13
N GLN A 35 3.94 -5.07 5.49
CA GLN A 35 2.68 -4.92 6.22
C GLN A 35 1.48 -5.13 5.28
N HIS A 36 0.48 -5.86 5.75
CA HIS A 36 -0.80 -6.04 5.08
C HIS A 36 -1.89 -5.34 5.87
N VAL A 37 -2.70 -4.53 5.19
CA VAL A 37 -3.82 -3.80 5.80
C VAL A 37 -5.05 -3.96 4.93
N THR A 38 -6.15 -4.37 5.56
CA THR A 38 -7.46 -4.36 4.90
C THR A 38 -8.10 -3.01 5.18
N LEU A 39 -8.31 -2.22 4.13
CA LEU A 39 -8.89 -0.88 4.24
C LEU A 39 -10.22 -0.85 3.50
N GLN A 40 -11.17 -0.11 4.05
CA GLN A 40 -12.44 0.16 3.38
C GLN A 40 -12.34 1.41 2.52
N LYS A 41 -13.25 1.54 1.55
CA LYS A 41 -13.35 2.74 0.71
C LYS A 41 -13.47 4.01 1.59
N GLY A 42 -12.56 4.95 1.38
CA GLY A 42 -12.49 6.21 2.11
C GLY A 42 -11.64 6.18 3.39
N GLU A 43 -11.17 5.01 3.81
CA GLU A 43 -10.30 4.86 4.97
C GLU A 43 -8.89 5.35 4.68
N LYS A 44 -8.17 5.81 5.70
CA LYS A 44 -6.82 6.36 5.52
C LYS A 44 -5.77 5.25 5.61
N PHE A 45 -4.81 5.29 4.68
CA PHE A 45 -3.64 4.43 4.77
C PHE A 45 -2.86 4.71 6.06
N PRO A 46 -2.53 3.68 6.85
CA PRO A 46 -1.74 3.86 8.05
C PRO A 46 -0.32 4.30 7.70
N LYS A 47 0.37 4.87 8.70
CA LYS A 47 1.78 5.23 8.55
C LYS A 47 2.58 3.96 8.28
N THR A 48 3.36 3.99 7.21
CA THR A 48 4.28 2.92 6.87
C THR A 48 5.48 2.93 7.81
N THR A 49 6.16 1.79 7.92
CA THR A 49 7.31 1.63 8.82
C THR A 49 8.51 2.51 8.39
N ASN A 50 8.51 3.00 7.14
CA ASN A 50 9.53 3.88 6.59
C ASN A 50 8.86 4.88 5.62
N HIS A 51 9.21 6.17 5.71
CA HIS A 51 8.61 7.25 4.91
C HIS A 51 8.70 7.03 3.38
N ASN A 52 9.64 6.22 2.90
CA ASN A 52 9.74 5.88 1.47
C ASN A 52 8.87 4.69 1.03
N ARG A 53 8.08 4.09 1.93
CA ARG A 53 7.21 2.96 1.58
C ARG A 53 5.84 3.44 1.14
N LYS A 54 5.31 2.80 0.09
CA LYS A 54 3.99 3.05 -0.47
C LYS A 54 3.10 1.85 -0.24
N TRP A 55 1.80 2.05 -0.25
CA TRP A 55 0.81 1.00 -0.23
C TRP A 55 0.45 0.64 -1.66
N ILE A 56 0.32 -0.65 -1.96
CA ILE A 56 -0.20 -1.12 -3.23
C ILE A 56 -1.42 -1.98 -3.00
N LYS A 57 -2.35 -1.96 -3.94
CA LYS A 57 -3.50 -2.88 -3.89
C LYS A 57 -3.01 -4.29 -4.15
N HIS A 58 -3.07 -5.16 -3.14
CA HIS A 58 -2.68 -6.56 -3.23
C HIS A 58 -3.83 -7.41 -3.77
N LYS A 59 -5.02 -7.24 -3.18
CA LYS A 59 -6.20 -8.00 -3.55
C LYS A 59 -7.42 -7.10 -3.59
N ALA A 60 -8.12 -7.10 -4.72
CA ALA A 60 -9.49 -6.62 -4.76
C ALA A 60 -10.41 -7.73 -4.21
N PRO A 61 -11.48 -7.38 -3.47
CA PRO A 61 -12.59 -8.30 -3.28
C PRO A 61 -13.23 -8.68 -4.62
#